data_AF-A0A525D4R2-F1
#
_entry.id   AF-A0A525D4R2-F1
#
_cell.length_a   1.000
_cell.length_b   1.000
_cell.length_c   1.000
_cell.angle_alpha   90.00
_cell.angle_beta   90.00
_cell.angle_gamma   90.00
#
_symmetry.space_group_name_H-M   'P 1'
#
loop_
_entity.id
_entity.type
_entity.pdbx_description
1 polymer ?
#
loop_
_entity_poly.entity_id
_entity_poly.type
_entity_poly.pdbx_seq_one_letter_code
_entity_poly.pdbx_strand_id
1 'polypeptide(L)'
;MTTHGFDPDFRQLKHYADTLEASASPPPSYTMQLCINPTLKLFNLEWKHLWAKLINTLALEPEKGKEQVLVWQVPGSGRVKAKAVSDQDLLVMKMALEGLTSEQVARHGGTYIPAVDNAVVRALNSGLITGPPSGITRPFDNQS
;
A
#
# COMPACT_ATOMS: atom_id res chain seq x y z
N MET A 1 -10.79 23.80 26.77
CA MET A 1 -11.03 22.77 25.74
C MET A 1 -9.79 22.66 24.89
N THR A 2 -8.99 21.61 25.07
CA THR A 2 -7.74 21.41 24.32
C THR A 2 -8.11 20.95 22.91
N THR A 3 -8.16 21.86 21.95
CA THR A 3 -8.27 21.49 20.54
C THR A 3 -7.01 20.71 20.19
N HIS A 4 -7.14 19.39 20.03
CA HIS A 4 -6.01 18.54 19.68
C HIS A 4 -5.59 18.90 18.26
N GLY A 5 -4.42 19.51 18.08
CA GLY A 5 -3.99 20.09 16.81
C GLY A 5 -3.88 19.12 15.63
N PHE A 6 -3.98 17.81 15.87
CA PHE A 6 -4.00 16.76 14.85
C PHE A 6 -5.41 16.40 14.34
N ASP A 7 -6.48 16.93 14.94
CA ASP A 7 -7.87 16.60 14.58
C ASP A 7 -8.20 16.75 13.08
N PRO A 8 -7.76 17.80 12.36
CA PRO A 8 -8.05 17.90 10.92
C PRO A 8 -7.42 16.74 10.12
N ASP A 9 -6.15 16.43 10.35
CA ASP A 9 -5.42 15.36 9.68
C ASP A 9 -6.03 13.99 9.99
N PHE A 10 -6.35 13.72 11.26
CA PHE A 10 -6.96 12.47 11.67
C PHE A 10 -8.39 12.31 11.12
N ARG A 11 -9.18 13.38 11.10
CA ARG A 11 -10.53 13.36 10.52
C ARG A 11 -10.50 13.03 9.03
N GLN A 12 -9.54 13.59 8.30
CA GLN A 12 -9.37 13.31 6.87
C GLN A 12 -9.02 11.85 6.62
N LEU A 13 -8.06 11.30 7.38
CA LEU A 13 -7.70 9.88 7.31
C LEU A 13 -8.90 8.97 7.62
N LYS A 14 -9.57 9.22 8.75
CA LYS A 14 -10.70 8.42 9.21
C LYS A 14 -11.85 8.46 8.22
N HIS A 15 -12.21 9.65 7.74
CA HIS A 15 -13.28 9.78 6.74
C HIS A 15 -12.99 8.94 5.51
N TYR A 16 -11.75 8.95 5.00
CA TYR A 16 -11.42 8.12 3.84
C TYR A 16 -11.49 6.62 4.15
N ALA A 17 -10.99 6.18 5.32
CA ALA A 17 -11.13 4.79 5.74
C ALA A 17 -12.60 4.36 5.84
N ASP A 18 -13.46 5.16 6.47
CA ASP A 18 -14.90 4.90 6.59
C ASP A 18 -15.55 4.77 5.20
N THR A 19 -15.13 5.59 4.21
CA THR A 19 -15.64 5.48 2.84
C THR A 19 -15.23 4.19 2.13
N LEU A 20 -14.02 3.68 2.42
CA LEU A 20 -13.57 2.40 1.90
C LEU A 20 -14.29 1.23 2.57
N GLU A 21 -14.56 1.30 3.87
CA GLU A 21 -15.35 0.28 4.58
C GLU A 21 -16.81 0.24 4.12
N ALA A 22 -17.40 1.39 3.80
CA ALA A 22 -18.75 1.49 3.27
C ALA A 22 -18.87 1.11 1.77
N SER A 23 -17.74 0.89 1.08
CA SER A 23 -17.75 0.57 -0.35
C SER A 23 -18.25 -0.85 -0.59
N ALA A 24 -19.23 -1.00 -1.48
CA ALA A 24 -19.94 -2.26 -1.73
C ALA A 24 -19.14 -3.32 -2.52
N SER A 25 -18.03 -2.94 -3.17
CA SER A 25 -17.21 -3.84 -3.98
C SER A 25 -15.73 -3.68 -3.66
N PRO A 26 -15.01 -4.75 -3.28
CA PRO A 26 -13.57 -4.68 -3.05
C PRO A 26 -12.81 -4.44 -4.37
N PRO A 27 -11.57 -3.90 -4.31
CA PRO A 27 -10.76 -3.73 -5.50
C PRO A 27 -10.38 -5.09 -6.12
N PRO A 28 -10.10 -5.10 -7.44
CA PRO A 28 -9.70 -6.33 -8.14
C PRO A 28 -8.42 -6.89 -7.54
N SER A 29 -8.38 -8.21 -7.33
CA SER A 29 -7.22 -8.88 -6.75
C SER A 29 -6.07 -9.08 -7.75
N TYR A 30 -6.36 -9.00 -9.05
CA TYR A 30 -5.41 -9.31 -10.11
C TYR A 30 -5.58 -8.36 -11.30
N THR A 31 -4.46 -8.05 -11.95
CA THR A 31 -4.36 -7.21 -13.16
C THR A 31 -3.37 -7.84 -14.12
N MET A 32 -3.48 -7.63 -15.44
CA MET A 32 -2.52 -8.24 -16.38
C MET A 32 -1.08 -7.72 -16.23
N GLN A 33 -0.93 -6.54 -15.64
CA GLN A 33 0.34 -5.86 -15.38
C GLN A 33 0.36 -5.36 -13.94
N LEU A 34 1.54 -4.96 -13.45
CA LEU A 34 1.64 -4.30 -12.15
C LEU A 34 0.88 -2.96 -12.20
N CYS A 35 -0.06 -2.77 -11.29
CA CYS A 35 -0.86 -1.56 -11.17
C CYS A 35 -0.94 -1.14 -9.71
N ILE A 36 -1.04 0.18 -9.45
CA ILE A 36 -1.37 0.66 -8.11
C ILE A 36 -2.79 0.22 -7.78
N ASN A 37 -3.01 -0.19 -6.53
CA ASN A 37 -4.35 -0.48 -6.05
C ASN A 37 -5.24 0.78 -6.22
N PRO A 38 -6.39 0.70 -6.90
CA PRO A 38 -7.21 1.87 -7.20
C PRO A 38 -7.80 2.55 -5.95
N THR A 39 -7.84 1.85 -4.82
CA THR A 39 -8.28 2.40 -3.52
C THR A 39 -7.12 2.98 -2.70
N LEU A 40 -5.89 2.93 -3.19
CA LEU A 40 -4.74 3.48 -2.50
C LEU A 40 -4.74 5.00 -2.60
N LYS A 41 -4.61 5.65 -1.44
CA LYS A 41 -4.43 7.09 -1.33
C LYS A 41 -3.27 7.43 -0.43
N LEU A 42 -2.45 8.36 -0.90
CA LEU A 42 -1.35 8.97 -0.19
C LEU A 42 -1.81 10.27 0.48
N PHE A 43 -1.57 10.39 1.78
CA PHE A 43 -1.83 11.59 2.57
C PHE A 43 -0.50 12.19 3.04
N ASN A 44 -0.37 13.51 2.90
CA ASN A 44 0.71 14.27 3.51
C ASN A 44 0.15 14.92 4.77
N LEU A 45 0.62 14.49 5.93
CA LEU A 45 0.13 14.91 7.24
C LEU A 45 1.19 15.78 7.93
N GLU A 46 0.73 16.69 8.79
CA GLU A 46 1.60 17.54 9.63
C GLU A 46 1.89 16.88 11.00
N TRP A 47 1.32 15.69 11.22
CA TRP A 47 1.50 14.86 12.41
C TRP A 47 1.86 13.42 12.03
N LYS A 48 2.73 12.81 12.82
CA LYS A 48 3.13 11.42 12.70
C LYS A 48 2.21 10.50 13.52
N HIS A 49 2.22 9.23 13.15
CA HIS A 49 1.60 8.11 13.85
C HIS A 49 0.06 8.13 13.86
N LEU A 50 -0.56 9.05 13.12
CA LEU A 50 -2.02 9.11 13.01
C LEU A 50 -2.64 7.87 12.38
N TRP A 51 -1.90 7.19 11.50
CA TRP A 51 -2.32 5.92 10.92
C TRP A 51 -2.42 4.81 11.96
N ALA A 52 -1.59 4.80 13.01
CA ALA A 52 -1.62 3.77 14.05
C ALA A 52 -2.94 3.83 14.83
N LYS A 53 -3.42 5.05 15.09
CA LYS A 53 -4.74 5.29 15.71
C LYS A 53 -5.90 4.81 14.82
N LEU A 54 -5.76 4.95 13.50
CA LEU A 54 -6.77 4.49 12.54
C LEU A 54 -6.94 2.96 12.56
N ILE A 55 -5.84 2.21 12.61
CA ILE A 55 -5.86 0.75 12.64
C ILE A 55 -5.85 0.18 14.08
N ASN A 56 -6.19 1.01 15.07
CA ASN A 56 -6.25 0.67 16.50
C ASN A 56 -4.99 0.00 17.06
N THR A 57 -3.82 0.46 16.63
CA THR A 57 -2.53 0.04 17.18
C THR A 57 -2.14 0.96 18.32
N LEU A 58 -2.23 0.46 19.56
CA LEU A 58 -2.00 1.20 20.82
C LEU A 58 -0.54 1.62 21.05
N ALA A 59 0.36 1.41 20.08
CA ALA A 59 1.80 1.51 20.30
C ALA A 59 2.37 2.93 20.07
N LEU A 60 1.65 3.83 19.41
CA LEU A 60 2.19 5.12 18.97
C LEU A 60 1.23 6.27 19.22
N GLU A 61 1.66 7.24 20.03
CA GLU A 61 0.95 8.49 20.26
C GLU A 61 1.21 9.49 19.11
N PRO A 62 0.25 10.37 18.77
CA PRO A 62 0.45 11.42 17.79
C PRO A 62 1.63 12.34 18.14
N GLU A 63 2.58 12.47 17.23
CA GLU A 63 3.74 13.36 17.37
C GLU A 63 3.67 14.47 16.31
N LYS A 64 3.99 15.71 16.68
CA LYS A 64 4.08 16.80 15.70
C LYS A 64 5.25 16.54 14.74
N GLY A 65 4.98 16.50 13.45
CA GLY A 65 5.99 16.25 12.44
C GLY A 65 5.39 15.69 11.16
N LYS A 66 6.01 16.00 10.02
CA LYS A 66 5.49 15.58 8.72
C LYS A 66 5.60 14.07 8.55
N GLU A 67 4.52 13.45 8.10
CA GLU A 67 4.48 12.02 7.76
C GLU A 67 3.66 11.83 6.48
N GLN A 68 4.13 10.92 5.64
CA GLN A 68 3.34 10.44 4.51
C GLN A 68 2.69 9.12 4.88
N VAL A 69 1.38 9.03 4.68
CA VAL A 69 0.57 7.85 5.06
C VAL A 69 -0.17 7.29 3.85
N LEU A 70 -0.13 5.98 3.70
CA LEU A 70 -0.93 5.22 2.74
C LEU A 70 -2.18 4.69 3.44
N VAL A 71 -3.33 4.82 2.80
CA VAL A 71 -4.60 4.18 3.19
C VAL A 71 -5.17 3.48 1.96
N TRP A 72 -5.54 2.21 2.09
CA TRP A 72 -6.09 1.42 0.98
C TRP A 72 -6.99 0.28 1.48
N GLN A 73 -7.79 -0.26 0.57
CA GLN A 73 -8.56 -1.48 0.80
C GLN A 73 -7.80 -2.67 0.23
N VAL A 74 -7.56 -3.71 1.04
CA VAL A 74 -6.84 -4.91 0.61
C VAL A 74 -7.70 -5.70 -0.38
N PRO A 75 -7.20 -5.97 -1.60
CA PRO A 75 -7.95 -6.75 -2.58
C PRO A 75 -8.35 -8.13 -2.07
N GLY A 76 -9.51 -8.61 -2.49
CA GLY A 76 -10.10 -9.89 -2.06
C GLY A 76 -10.70 -9.89 -0.64
N SER A 77 -9.99 -9.31 0.35
CA SER A 77 -10.49 -9.29 1.75
C SER A 77 -11.39 -8.11 2.07
N GLY A 78 -11.30 -7.00 1.33
CA GLY A 78 -12.05 -5.78 1.58
C GLY A 78 -11.62 -5.02 2.84
N ARG A 79 -10.60 -5.50 3.58
CA ARG A 79 -10.14 -4.87 4.82
C ARG A 79 -9.39 -3.58 4.52
N VAL A 80 -9.66 -2.52 5.27
CA VAL A 80 -8.88 -1.28 5.19
C VAL A 80 -7.54 -1.46 5.91
N LYS A 81 -6.47 -1.00 5.29
CA LYS A 81 -5.14 -0.91 5.87
C LYS A 81 -4.62 0.52 5.77
N ALA A 82 -3.77 0.87 6.73
CA ALA A 82 -3.00 2.09 6.68
C ALA A 82 -1.59 1.87 7.23
N LYS A 83 -0.62 2.63 6.73
CA LYS A 83 0.75 2.68 7.27
C LYS A 83 1.48 3.95 6.86
N ALA A 84 2.56 4.27 7.56
CA ALA A 84 3.57 5.21 7.06
C ALA A 84 4.18 4.69 5.76
N VAL A 85 4.46 5.60 4.83
CA VAL A 85 5.17 5.33 3.58
C VAL A 85 6.62 4.98 3.89
N SER A 86 7.13 3.91 3.28
CA SER A 86 8.57 3.63 3.21
C SER A 86 9.12 3.91 1.80
N ASP A 87 10.45 4.06 1.69
CA ASP A 87 11.12 4.23 0.39
C ASP A 87 10.83 3.06 -0.58
N GLN A 88 10.68 1.84 -0.05
CA GLN A 88 10.32 0.67 -0.84
C GLN A 88 8.90 0.78 -1.40
N ASP A 89 7.97 1.38 -0.65
CA ASP A 89 6.61 1.59 -1.15
C ASP A 89 6.59 2.59 -2.30
N LEU A 90 7.32 3.71 -2.14
CA LEU A 90 7.47 4.71 -3.19
C LEU A 90 8.09 4.12 -4.46
N LEU A 91 9.14 3.31 -4.29
CA LEU A 91 9.82 2.65 -5.41
C LEU A 91 8.85 1.74 -6.17
N VAL A 92 8.12 0.86 -5.48
CA VAL A 92 7.22 -0.08 -6.12
C VAL A 92 6.01 0.62 -6.75
N MET A 93 5.48 1.67 -6.12
CA MET A 93 4.44 2.50 -6.73
C MET A 93 4.93 3.17 -8.01
N LYS A 94 6.16 3.71 -8.01
CA LYS A 94 6.78 4.27 -9.20
C LYS A 94 6.92 3.22 -10.30
N MET A 95 7.37 2.01 -9.98
CA MET A 95 7.46 0.90 -10.93
C MET A 95 6.12 0.58 -11.57
N ALA A 96 5.05 0.51 -10.78
CA ALA A 96 3.70 0.23 -11.28
C ALA A 96 3.15 1.37 -12.17
N LEU A 97 3.48 2.63 -11.87
CA LEU A 97 3.05 3.78 -12.69
C LEU A 97 3.81 3.89 -14.02
N GLU A 98 5.11 3.58 -14.00
CA GLU A 98 6.00 3.74 -15.15
C GLU A 98 6.17 2.44 -15.96
N GLY A 99 5.58 1.33 -15.52
CA GLY A 99 5.73 0.02 -16.16
C GLY A 99 7.15 -0.52 -16.09
N LEU A 100 7.90 -0.19 -15.02
CA LEU A 100 9.29 -0.60 -14.86
C LEU A 100 9.42 -2.02 -14.31
N THR A 101 10.34 -2.80 -14.89
CA THR A 101 10.73 -4.11 -14.36
C THR A 101 11.78 -3.98 -13.26
N SER A 102 11.90 -5.02 -12.42
CA SER A 102 12.92 -5.08 -11.37
C SER A 102 14.33 -4.94 -11.91
N GLU A 103 14.61 -5.50 -13.10
CA GLU A 103 15.90 -5.40 -13.79
C GLU A 103 16.21 -3.96 -14.21
N GLN A 104 15.22 -3.26 -14.75
CA GLN A 104 15.38 -1.85 -15.14
C GLN A 104 15.69 -0.99 -13.91
N VAL A 105 14.96 -1.18 -12.80
CA VAL A 105 15.19 -0.44 -11.56
C VAL A 105 16.54 -0.76 -10.93
N ALA A 106 16.89 -2.04 -10.82
CA ALA A 106 18.17 -2.47 -10.26
C ALA A 106 19.36 -1.89 -11.02
N ARG A 107 19.30 -1.93 -12.35
CA ARG A 107 20.33 -1.39 -13.23
C ARG A 107 20.52 0.12 -13.09
N HIS A 108 19.43 0.89 -12.96
CA HIS A 108 19.52 2.36 -12.84
C HIS A 108 19.86 2.81 -11.42
N GLY A 109 19.39 2.09 -10.39
CA GLY A 109 19.58 2.46 -8.98
C GLY A 109 20.84 1.89 -8.32
N GLY A 110 21.61 1.06 -9.03
CA GLY A 110 22.76 0.35 -8.43
C GLY A 110 22.35 -0.60 -7.29
N THR A 111 21.10 -1.08 -7.31
CA THR A 111 20.54 -1.96 -6.28
C THR A 111 20.46 -3.40 -6.77
N TYR A 112 20.39 -4.34 -5.84
CA TYR A 112 20.36 -5.77 -6.15
C TYR A 112 18.95 -6.20 -6.59
N ILE A 113 18.83 -6.88 -7.74
CA ILE A 113 17.54 -7.29 -8.32
C ILE A 113 16.65 -8.02 -7.29
N PRO A 114 17.14 -9.02 -6.53
CA PRO A 114 16.34 -9.67 -5.49
C PRO A 114 15.80 -8.75 -4.39
N ALA A 115 16.46 -7.62 -4.10
CA ALA A 115 15.93 -6.66 -3.14
C ALA A 115 14.68 -5.95 -3.69
N VAL A 116 14.70 -5.61 -4.98
CA VAL A 116 13.57 -4.99 -5.70
C VAL A 116 12.42 -5.99 -5.84
N ASP A 117 12.71 -7.23 -6.26
CA ASP A 117 11.69 -8.29 -6.36
C ASP A 117 11.01 -8.55 -5.02
N ASN A 118 11.78 -8.62 -3.94
CA ASN A 118 11.22 -8.79 -2.61
C ASN A 118 10.33 -7.60 -2.20
N ALA A 119 10.66 -6.38 -2.61
CA ALA A 119 9.79 -5.23 -2.37
C ALA A 119 8.48 -5.34 -3.16
N VAL A 120 8.54 -5.74 -4.43
CA VAL A 120 7.35 -5.99 -5.27
C VAL A 120 6.48 -7.09 -4.67
N VAL A 121 7.05 -8.22 -4.27
CA VAL A 121 6.33 -9.33 -3.62
C VAL A 121 5.66 -8.88 -2.33
N ARG A 122 6.36 -8.12 -1.47
CA ARG A 122 5.76 -7.55 -0.25
C ARG A 122 4.59 -6.63 -0.57
N ALA A 123 4.74 -5.77 -1.58
CA ALA A 123 3.70 -4.83 -1.98
C ALA A 123 2.46 -5.54 -2.53
N LEU A 124 2.63 -6.57 -3.38
CA LEU A 124 1.56 -7.46 -3.85
C LEU A 124 0.84 -8.14 -2.68
N ASN A 125 1.59 -8.78 -1.78
CA ASN A 125 1.03 -9.48 -0.61
C ASN A 125 0.30 -8.54 0.35
N SER A 126 0.73 -7.28 0.45
CA SER A 126 0.08 -6.27 1.27
C SER A 126 -1.16 -5.64 0.61
N GLY A 127 -1.32 -5.83 -0.70
CA GLY A 127 -2.38 -5.23 -1.51
C GLY A 127 -2.13 -3.77 -1.90
N LEU A 128 -0.91 -3.25 -1.79
CA LEU A 128 -0.54 -1.89 -2.22
C LEU A 128 -0.56 -1.76 -3.75
N ILE A 129 -0.12 -2.81 -4.41
CA ILE A 129 -0.20 -2.98 -5.86
C ILE A 129 -0.95 -4.27 -6.18
N THR A 130 -1.55 -4.31 -7.35
CA THR A 130 -2.11 -5.51 -7.96
C THR A 130 -1.21 -5.92 -9.12
N GLY A 131 -1.20 -7.21 -9.44
CA GLY A 131 -0.37 -7.74 -10.51
C GLY A 131 -1.01 -8.98 -11.12
N PRO A 132 -0.34 -9.58 -12.11
CA PRO A 132 -0.80 -10.84 -12.69
C PRO A 132 -0.92 -11.88 -11.58
N PRO A 133 -1.90 -12.80 -11.70
CA PRO A 133 -1.98 -13.92 -10.76
C PRO A 133 -0.63 -14.62 -10.76
N SER A 134 -0.09 -14.85 -9.57
CA SER A 134 1.20 -15.50 -9.39
C SER A 134 1.20 -16.80 -10.19
N GLY A 135 2.11 -16.95 -11.16
CA GLY A 135 2.23 -18.11 -12.04
C GLY A 135 2.60 -19.42 -11.33
N ILE A 136 2.45 -19.52 -10.00
CA ILE A 136 2.52 -20.77 -9.24
C ILE A 136 1.22 -21.57 -9.46
N THR A 137 0.76 -21.66 -10.69
CA THR A 137 0.12 -22.88 -11.15
C THR A 137 1.28 -23.77 -11.56
N ARG A 138 1.66 -24.73 -10.70
CA ARG A 138 2.36 -25.90 -11.23
C ARG A 138 1.44 -26.43 -12.33
N PRO A 139 1.85 -26.53 -13.60
CA PRO A 139 1.11 -27.40 -14.50
C PRO A 139 1.11 -28.76 -13.79
N PHE A 140 -0.07 -29.22 -13.38
CA PHE A 140 -0.26 -30.62 -13.09
C PHE A 140 -0.02 -31.30 -14.44
N ASP A 141 1.19 -31.81 -14.63
CA ASP A 141 1.50 -32.73 -15.71
C ASP A 141 0.66 -33.98 -15.42
N ASN A 142 -0.53 -34.02 -16.03
CA ASN A 142 -1.33 -35.22 -16.10
C ASN A 142 -1.14 -35.78 -17.51
N GLN A 143 0.03 -36.37 -17.74
CA GLN A 143 0.22 -37.26 -18.89
C GLN A 143 -0.41 -38.61 -18.54
N SER A 144 -1.46 -38.97 -19.27
CA SER A 144 -1.97 -40.34 -19.45
C SER A 144 -2.52 -40.44 -20.86
#